data_AF-A0A6P1A7C6-F1
#
_entry.id   AF-A0A6P1A7C6-F1
#
_cell.length_a   1.000
_cell.length_b   1.000
_cell.length_c   1.000
_cell.angle_alpha   90.00
_cell.angle_beta   90.00
_cell.angle_gamma   90.00
#
_symmetry.space_group_name_H-M   'P 1'
#
loop_
_entity.id
_entity.type
_entity.pdbx_description
1 polymer ?
#
loop_
_entity_poly.entity_id
_entity_poly.type
_entity_poly.pdbx_seq_one_letter_code
_entity_poly.pdbx_strand_id
1 'polypeptide(L)'
;MLAGVFSVIASTADSQLLVCSSAIARDISPGLHRRMSRKYGVKYEQFMTLVVGILAVIAAISISSTVFSLVLFASGSVASSLGPAMLIILLKRRTHYLALNSMMLAGLSTAILWRVL
;
A
#
# COMPACT_ATOMS: atom_id res chain seq x y z
N MET A 1 -28.18 5.77 -14.97
CA MET A 1 -26.75 5.83 -15.35
C MET A 1 -25.84 6.18 -14.17
N LEU A 2 -26.15 7.20 -13.36
CA LEU A 2 -25.34 7.55 -12.18
C LEU A 2 -25.16 6.41 -11.17
N ALA A 3 -26.23 5.65 -10.88
CA ALA A 3 -26.16 4.49 -9.99
C ALA A 3 -25.13 3.41 -10.43
N GLY A 4 -24.93 3.25 -11.74
CA GLY A 4 -23.93 2.32 -12.27
C GLY A 4 -22.50 2.79 -12.00
N VAL A 5 -22.24 4.10 -12.12
CA VAL A 5 -20.93 4.70 -11.84
C VAL A 5 -20.61 4.61 -10.34
N PHE A 6 -21.57 4.87 -9.46
CA PHE A 6 -21.35 4.70 -8.02
C PHE A 6 -21.12 3.23 -7.64
N SER A 7 -21.85 2.29 -8.26
CA SER A 7 -21.67 0.85 -8.01
C SER A 7 -20.27 0.37 -8.38
N VAL A 8 -19.71 0.83 -9.51
CA VAL A 8 -18.37 0.39 -9.94
C VAL A 8 -17.26 0.97 -9.06
N ILE A 9 -17.40 2.24 -8.64
CA ILE A 9 -16.45 2.88 -7.73
C ILE A 9 -16.51 2.21 -6.36
N ALA A 10 -17.70 1.92 -5.83
CA ALA A 10 -17.87 1.25 -4.56
C ALA A 10 -17.24 -0.16 -4.56
N SER A 11 -17.46 -0.94 -5.62
CA SER A 11 -16.86 -2.29 -5.75
C SER A 11 -15.33 -2.25 -5.87
N THR A 12 -14.79 -1.23 -6.54
CA THR A 12 -13.34 -1.04 -6.68
C THR A 12 -12.72 -0.60 -5.35
N ALA A 13 -13.36 0.35 -4.65
CA ALA A 13 -12.91 0.84 -3.36
C ALA A 13 -12.94 -0.26 -2.29
N ASP A 14 -13.99 -1.09 -2.26
CA ASP A 14 -14.09 -2.24 -1.37
C ASP A 14 -12.94 -3.23 -1.58
N SER A 15 -12.67 -3.59 -2.84
CA SER A 15 -11.56 -4.49 -3.20
C SER A 15 -10.20 -3.93 -2.75
N GLN A 16 -9.97 -2.63 -2.94
CA GLN A 16 -8.72 -1.97 -2.53
C GLN A 16 -8.58 -1.93 -0.99
N LEU A 17 -9.66 -1.61 -0.27
CA LEU A 17 -9.68 -1.61 1.20
C LEU A 17 -9.40 -2.99 1.79
N LEU A 18 -10.00 -4.04 1.23
CA LEU A 18 -9.76 -5.43 1.63
C LEU A 18 -8.31 -5.85 1.39
N VAL A 19 -7.76 -5.55 0.21
CA VAL A 19 -6.35 -5.87 -0.10
C VAL A 19 -5.40 -5.12 0.84
N CYS A 20 -5.59 -3.82 1.04
CA CYS A 20 -4.78 -3.01 1.97
C CYS A 20 -4.87 -3.52 3.41
N SER A 21 -6.07 -3.80 3.91
CA SER A 21 -6.27 -4.33 5.27
C SER A 21 -5.58 -5.69 5.45
N SER A 22 -5.69 -6.57 4.47
CA SER A 22 -5.05 -7.89 4.52
C SER A 22 -3.51 -7.83 4.46
N ALA A 23 -2.96 -6.84 3.76
CA ALA A 23 -1.52 -6.58 3.71
C ALA A 23 -1.04 -6.08 5.08
N ILE A 24 -1.70 -5.07 5.63
CA ILE A 24 -1.38 -4.50 6.95
C ILE A 24 -1.50 -5.55 8.06
N ALA A 25 -2.57 -6.36 8.04
CA ALA A 25 -2.77 -7.45 9.01
C ALA A 25 -1.61 -8.46 8.99
N ARG A 26 -1.07 -8.78 7.81
CA ARG A 26 0.07 -9.69 7.64
C ARG A 26 1.40 -9.05 8.03
N ASP A 27 1.66 -7.81 7.62
CA ASP A 27 2.94 -7.12 7.85
C ASP A 27 3.12 -6.68 9.30
N ILE A 28 2.09 -6.11 9.94
CA ILE A 28 2.22 -5.55 11.30
C ILE A 28 2.27 -6.64 12.37
N SER A 29 1.75 -7.84 12.08
CA SER A 29 1.47 -8.84 13.13
C SER A 29 1.66 -10.30 12.70
N PRO A 30 2.78 -10.69 12.05
CA PRO A 30 2.97 -12.06 11.55
C PRO A 30 2.82 -13.15 12.64
N GLY A 31 3.23 -12.85 13.87
CA GLY A 31 3.08 -13.75 15.02
C GLY A 31 1.66 -13.84 15.61
N LEU A 32 0.87 -12.76 15.51
CA LEU A 32 -0.49 -12.69 16.04
C LEU A 32 -1.52 -13.20 15.00
N HIS A 33 -1.32 -12.88 13.72
CA HIS A 33 -2.09 -13.42 12.60
C HIS A 33 -2.02 -14.96 12.55
N ARG A 34 -0.84 -15.55 12.78
CA ARG A 34 -0.68 -17.02 12.79
C ARG A 34 -1.37 -17.71 13.98
N ARG A 35 -1.53 -17.02 15.12
CA ARG A 35 -2.30 -17.54 16.27
C ARG A 35 -3.80 -17.27 16.16
N MET A 36 -4.21 -16.11 15.63
CA MET A 36 -5.63 -15.74 15.48
C MET A 36 -6.30 -16.37 14.26
N SER A 37 -5.58 -16.62 13.17
CA SER A 37 -6.11 -17.29 11.96
C SER A 37 -6.79 -18.63 12.28
N ARG A 38 -6.34 -19.32 13.34
CA ARG A 38 -6.85 -20.64 13.76
C ARG A 38 -8.21 -20.63 14.48
N LYS A 39 -8.69 -19.47 14.97
CA LYS A 39 -9.95 -19.40 15.77
C LYS A 39 -10.77 -18.11 15.56
N TYR A 40 -10.13 -16.99 15.19
CA TYR A 40 -10.77 -15.66 15.07
C TYR A 40 -10.24 -14.83 13.88
N GLY A 41 -9.65 -15.46 12.86
CA GLY A 41 -9.00 -14.76 11.74
C GLY A 41 -9.91 -13.72 11.05
N VAL A 42 -11.18 -14.07 10.85
CA VAL A 42 -12.17 -13.18 10.20
C VAL A 42 -12.49 -11.94 11.05
N LYS A 43 -12.61 -12.09 12.39
CA LYS A 43 -12.88 -10.95 13.28
C LYS A 43 -11.70 -9.98 13.34
N TYR A 44 -10.47 -10.51 13.25
CA TYR A 44 -9.27 -9.69 13.22
C TYR A 44 -9.17 -8.88 11.92
N GLU A 45 -9.43 -9.51 10.78
CA GLU A 45 -9.46 -8.81 9.48
C GLU A 45 -10.58 -7.76 9.43
N GLN A 46 -11.76 -8.04 9.98
CA GLN A 46 -12.84 -7.05 10.11
C GLN A 46 -12.48 -5.87 11.00
N PHE A 47 -11.73 -6.10 12.09
CA PHE A 47 -11.23 -5.01 12.92
C PHE A 47 -10.18 -4.17 12.19
N MET A 48 -9.27 -4.82 11.46
CA MET A 48 -8.27 -4.14 10.64
C MET A 48 -8.90 -3.35 9.49
N THR A 49 -9.93 -3.87 8.82
CA THR A 49 -10.65 -3.10 7.77
C THR A 49 -11.34 -1.88 8.37
N LEU A 50 -11.90 -1.99 9.58
CA LEU A 50 -12.53 -0.87 10.27
C LEU A 50 -11.50 0.22 10.62
N VAL A 51 -10.34 -0.16 11.15
CA VAL A 51 -9.23 0.78 11.45
C VAL A 51 -8.71 1.45 10.17
N VAL A 52 -8.45 0.68 9.12
CA VAL A 52 -7.98 1.20 7.82
C VAL A 52 -9.04 2.11 7.18
N GLY A 53 -10.33 1.76 7.29
CA GLY A 53 -11.44 2.57 6.82
C GLY A 53 -11.52 3.93 7.53
N ILE A 54 -11.37 3.96 8.85
CA ILE A 54 -11.34 5.21 9.62
C ILE A 54 -10.15 6.08 9.18
N LEU A 55 -8.96 5.50 9.04
CA LEU A 55 -7.76 6.21 8.56
C LEU A 55 -7.97 6.77 7.15
N ALA A 56 -8.63 6.01 6.26
CA ALA A 56 -8.93 6.45 4.90
C ALA A 56 -9.90 7.65 4.89
N VAL A 57 -10.92 7.65 5.75
CA VAL A 57 -11.87 8.79 5.87
C VAL A 57 -11.16 10.04 6.38
N ILE A 58 -10.31 9.90 7.40
CA ILE A 58 -9.53 11.02 7.96
C ILE A 58 -8.58 11.60 6.89
N ALA A 59 -7.91 10.72 6.14
CA ALA A 59 -7.04 11.13 5.03
C ALA A 59 -7.84 11.85 3.93
N ALA A 60 -9.02 11.33 3.56
CA ALA A 60 -9.87 11.94 2.54
C ALA A 60 -10.31 13.37 2.90
N ILE A 61 -10.60 13.64 4.19
CA ILE A 61 -10.99 14.98 4.66
C ILE A 61 -9.81 15.96 4.62
N SER A 62 -8.58 15.49 4.85
CA SER A 62 -7.38 16.34 4.91
C SER A 62 -6.78 16.67 3.55
N ILE A 63 -7.19 15.97 2.49
CA ILE A 63 -6.68 16.19 1.13
C ILE A 63 -7.35 17.43 0.50
N SER A 64 -6.58 18.51 0.36
CA SER A 64 -6.97 19.69 -0.43
C SER A 64 -6.46 19.62 -1.88
N SER A 65 -5.52 18.71 -2.18
CA SER A 65 -4.90 18.55 -3.50
C SER A 65 -5.70 17.60 -4.40
N THR A 66 -5.51 17.68 -5.71
CA THR A 66 -6.18 16.77 -6.66
C THR A 66 -5.85 15.31 -6.36
N VAL A 67 -6.87 14.47 -6.11
CA VAL A 67 -6.73 13.03 -5.82
C VAL A 67 -5.86 12.32 -6.86
N PHE A 68 -5.98 12.72 -8.13
CA PHE A 68 -5.16 12.21 -9.22
C PHE A 68 -3.65 12.40 -8.99
N SER A 69 -3.22 13.58 -8.54
CA SER A 69 -1.81 13.86 -8.24
C SER A 69 -1.31 13.01 -7.07
N LEU A 70 -2.15 12.81 -6.05
CA LEU A 70 -1.81 11.98 -4.90
C LEU A 70 -1.59 10.51 -5.29
N VAL A 71 -2.47 9.97 -6.14
CA VAL A 71 -2.38 8.59 -6.64
C VAL A 71 -1.18 8.40 -7.57
N LEU A 72 -0.93 9.34 -8.48
CA LEU A 72 0.26 9.32 -9.33
C LEU A 72 1.54 9.34 -8.51
N PHE A 73 1.59 10.18 -7.47
CA PHE A 73 2.74 10.22 -6.58
C PHE A 73 2.91 8.92 -5.78
N ALA A 74 1.84 8.38 -5.21
CA ALA A 74 1.89 7.14 -4.43
C ALA A 74 2.34 5.95 -5.29
N SER A 75 1.71 5.75 -6.45
CA SER A 75 2.07 4.69 -7.40
C SER A 75 3.47 4.88 -7.99
N GLY A 76 3.84 6.11 -8.33
CA GLY A 76 5.17 6.47 -8.84
C GLY A 76 6.28 6.22 -7.82
N SER A 77 6.07 6.58 -6.55
CA SER A 77 7.05 6.36 -5.47
C SER A 77 7.30 4.89 -5.22
N VAL A 78 6.25 4.06 -5.26
CA VAL A 78 6.36 2.60 -5.14
C VAL A 78 7.14 2.03 -6.34
N ALA A 79 6.84 2.49 -7.57
CA ALA A 79 7.55 2.07 -8.77
C ALA A 79 9.04 2.47 -8.74
N SER A 80 9.37 3.69 -8.31
CA SER A 80 10.74 4.17 -8.18
C SER A 80 11.55 3.42 -7.11
N SER A 81 10.91 3.01 -6.01
CA SER A 81 11.59 2.24 -4.95
C SER A 81 11.78 0.76 -5.34
N LEU A 82 10.76 0.12 -5.94
CA LEU A 82 10.81 -1.32 -6.26
C LEU A 82 11.44 -1.64 -7.62
N GLY A 83 11.34 -0.74 -8.60
CA GLY A 83 11.84 -0.95 -9.97
C GLY A 83 13.30 -1.42 -10.05
N PRO A 84 14.28 -0.67 -9.48
CA PRO A 84 15.69 -1.07 -9.56
C PRO A 84 15.98 -2.36 -8.78
N ALA A 85 15.34 -2.56 -7.62
CA ALA A 85 15.50 -3.77 -6.82
C ALA A 85 14.99 -5.02 -7.56
N MET A 86 13.83 -4.91 -8.21
CA MET A 86 13.19 -6.01 -8.93
C MET A 86 13.95 -6.39 -10.22
N LEU A 87 14.50 -5.40 -10.94
CA LEU A 87 15.36 -5.63 -12.11
C LEU A 87 16.63 -6.41 -11.78
N ILE A 88 17.27 -6.10 -10.65
CA ILE A 88 18.52 -6.76 -10.23
C ILE A 88 18.30 -8.22 -9.84
N ILE A 89 17.16 -8.51 -9.21
CA ILE A 89 16.75 -9.88 -8.88
C ILE A 89 16.49 -10.68 -10.16
N LEU A 90 15.79 -10.08 -11.14
CA LEU A 90 15.52 -10.70 -12.44
C LEU A 90 16.80 -10.99 -13.25
N LEU A 91 17.80 -10.10 -13.18
CA LEU A 91 19.10 -10.29 -13.84
C LEU A 91 19.99 -11.36 -13.16
N LYS A 92 19.47 -12.12 -12.18
CA LYS A 92 20.19 -13.15 -11.42
C LYS A 92 21.53 -12.67 -10.83
N ARG A 93 21.71 -11.37 -10.63
CA ARG A 93 22.88 -10.84 -9.93
C ARG A 93 22.70 -11.10 -8.44
N ARG A 94 23.62 -11.90 -7.88
CA ARG A 94 23.75 -12.09 -6.42
C ARG A 94 24.10 -10.75 -5.79
N THR A 95 23.08 -10.02 -5.37
CA THR A 95 23.24 -8.72 -4.72
C THR A 95 23.09 -8.88 -3.22
N HIS A 96 24.00 -8.26 -2.47
CA HIS A 96 24.00 -8.25 -1.02
C HIS A 96 22.73 -7.56 -0.50
N TYR A 97 22.15 -8.04 0.61
CA TYR A 97 20.93 -7.47 1.20
C TYR A 97 21.06 -5.96 1.44
N LEU A 98 22.26 -5.49 1.78
CA LEU A 98 22.55 -4.07 2.01
C LEU A 98 22.40 -3.20 0.75
N ALA A 99 22.73 -3.73 -0.43
CA ALA A 99 22.62 -3.01 -1.70
C ALA A 99 21.18 -2.96 -2.21
N LEU A 100 20.38 -3.99 -1.94
CA LEU A 100 18.93 -3.97 -2.22
C LEU A 100 18.21 -2.92 -1.36
N ASN A 101 18.52 -2.87 -0.06
CA ASN A 101 17.95 -1.88 0.84
C ASN A 101 18.37 -0.46 0.45
N SER A 102 19.65 -0.21 0.13
CA SER A 102 20.09 1.12 -0.26
C SER A 102 19.43 1.62 -1.55
N MET A 103 19.16 0.74 -2.51
CA MET A 103 18.43 1.08 -3.75
C MET A 103 16.96 1.41 -3.49
N MET A 104 16.28 0.63 -2.63
CA MET A 104 14.90 0.93 -2.23
C MET A 104 14.81 2.28 -1.54
N LEU A 105 15.74 2.58 -0.62
CA LEU A 105 15.82 3.88 0.05
C LEU A 105 16.15 5.01 -0.93
N ALA A 106 17.10 4.81 -1.86
CA ALA A 106 17.47 5.83 -2.84
C ALA A 106 16.32 6.18 -3.79
N GLY A 107 15.57 5.17 -4.26
CA GLY A 107 14.39 5.38 -5.11
C GLY A 107 13.28 6.13 -4.37
N LEU A 108 13.07 5.82 -3.09
CA LEU A 108 12.08 6.49 -2.25
C LEU A 108 12.50 7.94 -1.91
N SER A 109 13.77 8.16 -1.55
CA SER A 109 14.33 9.51 -1.35
C SER A 109 14.24 10.36 -2.61
N THR A 110 14.54 9.81 -3.78
CA THR A 110 14.46 10.55 -5.04
C THR A 110 13.03 11.00 -5.34
N ALA A 111 12.04 10.12 -5.10
CA ALA A 111 10.63 10.46 -5.27
C ALA A 111 10.18 11.56 -4.30
N ILE A 112 10.62 11.49 -3.04
CA ILE A 112 10.31 12.52 -2.03
C ILE A 112 10.97 13.85 -2.40
N LEU A 113 12.24 13.84 -2.79
CA LEU A 113 12.95 15.06 -3.21
C LEU A 113 12.23 15.73 -4.39
N TRP A 114 11.74 14.96 -5.37
CA TRP A 114 11.02 15.51 -6.53
C TRP A 114 9.65 16.12 -6.16
N ARG A 115 9.05 15.71 -5.04
CA ARG A 115 7.79 16.30 -4.55
C ARG A 115 8.03 17.55 -3.70
N VAL A 116 9.18 17.62 -3.04
CA VAL A 116 9.57 18.74 -2.16
C VAL A 116 10.16 19.91 -2.97
N LEU A 117 10.81 19.61 -4.12
CA LEU A 117 11.32 20.59 -5.08
C LEU A 117 10.21 21.10 -6.01
#